data_AF-A0A218V652-F1
#
_entry.id   AF-A0A218V652-F1
#
_cell.length_a   1.000
_cell.length_b   1.000
_cell.length_c   1.000
_cell.angle_alpha   90.00
_cell.angle_beta   90.00
_cell.angle_gamma   90.00
#
_symmetry.space_group_name_H-M   'P 1'
#
loop_
_entity.id
_entity.type
_entity.pdbx_description
1 polymer ?
#
loop_
_entity_poly.entity_id
_entity_poly.type
_entity_poly.pdbx_seq_one_letter_code
_entity_poly.pdbx_strand_id
1 'polypeptide(L)'
;MCMFCDQEFTGNRSVLLNHMAREHAFNIGLPDNIVNCYEFLAVLQGKLDNLQCLYCEKVFRDKNTLKDHMRKKQHRRINAKNKEYDKFYIINYLEFGKSWEEVQSEDDRELLDNLEEDWSDWEEHPVCAVCLFCEQQSDTTERLYLHMQKSHGFHFPKIKSEHGLNFYQQVKLVNFIRREIHHCRCYNCQEKFESKGGLINHMEETKHIAFLPARSTWDQPQYYFPTYENDTLLCTLSDSEDAKAEDQSEEVPVVSEDISSLKALKQSSVLNQLLCKEKKNQEKF
;
A
#
# COMPACT_ATOMS: atom_id res chain seq x y z
N MET A 1 -4.47 0.40 -28.40
CA MET A 1 -3.54 0.12 -29.50
C MET A 1 -2.19 -0.29 -28.92
N CYS A 2 -1.47 -1.24 -29.53
CA CYS A 2 -0.10 -1.56 -29.12
C CYS A 2 0.88 -0.44 -29.54
N MET A 3 1.89 -0.16 -28.72
CA MET A 3 2.90 0.88 -28.98
C MET A 3 3.88 0.51 -30.11
N PHE A 4 4.00 -0.79 -30.40
CA PHE A 4 5.03 -1.35 -31.28
C PHE A 4 4.48 -1.88 -32.62
N CYS A 5 3.19 -2.20 -32.69
CA CYS A 5 2.51 -2.73 -33.88
C CYS A 5 1.10 -2.14 -34.05
N ASP A 6 0.48 -2.45 -35.19
CA ASP A 6 -0.84 -1.92 -35.57
C ASP A 6 -2.02 -2.71 -34.97
N GLN A 7 -1.77 -3.57 -33.97
CA GLN A 7 -2.83 -4.35 -33.32
C GLN A 7 -3.58 -3.50 -32.28
N GLU A 8 -4.91 -3.54 -32.37
CA GLU A 8 -5.81 -2.92 -31.42
C GLU A 8 -6.36 -3.97 -30.44
N PHE A 9 -6.41 -3.58 -29.17
CA PHE A 9 -6.88 -4.42 -28.07
C PHE A 9 -7.99 -3.67 -27.36
N THR A 10 -9.12 -4.36 -27.14
CA THR A 10 -10.27 -3.87 -26.39
C THR A 10 -10.55 -4.85 -25.24
N GLY A 11 -10.97 -4.34 -24.08
CA GLY A 11 -11.22 -5.16 -22.88
C GLY A 11 -10.10 -5.12 -21.84
N ASN A 12 -9.72 -6.28 -21.30
CA ASN A 12 -8.83 -6.39 -20.15
C ASN A 12 -7.38 -5.97 -20.50
N ARG A 13 -6.77 -5.15 -19.63
CA ARG A 13 -5.37 -4.68 -19.72
C ARG A 13 -4.36 -5.84 -19.87
N SER A 14 -4.65 -6.99 -19.29
CA SER A 14 -3.77 -8.17 -19.35
C SER A 14 -3.54 -8.65 -20.78
N VAL A 15 -4.52 -8.50 -21.68
CA VAL A 15 -4.42 -8.93 -23.07
C VAL A 15 -3.35 -8.11 -23.81
N LEU A 16 -3.35 -6.79 -23.62
CA LEU A 16 -2.38 -5.88 -24.23
C LEU A 16 -0.97 -6.13 -23.69
N LEU A 17 -0.82 -6.23 -22.37
CA LEU A 17 0.47 -6.41 -21.72
C LEU A 17 1.09 -7.77 -22.05
N ASN A 18 0.27 -8.84 -22.08
CA ASN A 18 0.72 -10.17 -22.48
C ASN A 18 1.11 -10.20 -23.97
N HIS A 19 0.41 -9.47 -24.84
CA HIS A 19 0.82 -9.31 -26.23
C HIS A 19 2.18 -8.60 -26.36
N MET A 20 2.39 -7.51 -25.61
CA MET A 20 3.67 -6.80 -25.59
C MET A 20 4.82 -7.71 -25.13
N ALA A 21 4.58 -8.53 -24.11
CA ALA A 21 5.57 -9.47 -23.60
C ALA A 21 5.85 -10.64 -24.56
N ARG A 22 4.84 -11.15 -25.28
CA ARG A 22 4.99 -12.31 -26.17
C ARG A 22 5.52 -11.93 -27.56
N GLU A 23 4.89 -10.96 -28.21
CA GLU A 23 5.18 -10.63 -29.62
C GLU A 23 6.33 -9.64 -29.77
N HIS A 24 6.50 -8.73 -28.81
CA HIS A 24 7.55 -7.71 -28.85
C HIS A 24 8.68 -7.97 -27.85
N ALA A 25 8.55 -9.04 -27.07
CA ALA A 25 9.42 -9.36 -25.94
C ALA A 25 9.64 -8.18 -24.98
N PHE A 26 8.69 -7.26 -24.92
CA PHE A 26 8.77 -6.05 -24.12
C PHE A 26 7.96 -6.24 -22.84
N ASN A 27 8.65 -6.30 -21.70
CA ASN A 27 8.05 -6.62 -20.41
C ASN A 27 8.16 -5.42 -19.47
N ILE A 28 7.01 -4.97 -18.97
CA ILE A 28 6.88 -3.89 -17.99
C ILE A 28 6.32 -4.37 -16.65
N GLY A 29 6.22 -5.68 -16.44
CA GLY A 29 5.65 -6.30 -15.24
C GLY A 29 4.33 -7.00 -15.49
N LEU A 30 3.83 -7.68 -14.45
CA LEU A 30 2.54 -8.38 -14.49
C LEU A 30 1.37 -7.37 -14.51
N PRO A 31 0.28 -7.66 -15.23
CA PRO A 31 -0.89 -6.78 -15.29
C PRO A 31 -1.50 -6.43 -13.93
N ASP A 32 -1.41 -7.36 -12.99
CA ASP A 32 -1.95 -7.22 -11.64
C ASP A 32 -1.08 -6.29 -10.78
N ASN A 33 0.23 -6.20 -11.05
CA ASN A 33 1.17 -5.40 -10.26
C ASN A 33 1.28 -3.93 -10.72
N ILE A 34 0.49 -3.54 -11.73
CA ILE A 34 0.52 -2.20 -12.33
C ILE A 34 -0.67 -1.36 -11.85
N VAL A 35 -0.36 -0.27 -11.15
CA VAL A 35 -1.29 0.79 -10.76
C VAL A 35 -1.54 1.72 -11.94
N ASN A 36 -2.79 2.08 -12.17
CA ASN A 36 -3.22 3.00 -13.22
C ASN A 36 -2.60 2.75 -14.61
N CYS A 37 -2.78 1.52 -15.13
CA CYS A 37 -2.19 1.05 -16.39
C CYS A 37 -2.40 1.99 -17.59
N TYR A 38 -3.55 2.67 -17.70
CA TYR A 38 -3.80 3.63 -18.78
C TYR A 38 -2.87 4.84 -18.75
N GLU A 39 -2.68 5.43 -17.56
CA GLU A 39 -1.75 6.55 -17.37
C GLU A 39 -0.31 6.08 -17.63
N PHE A 40 0.05 4.89 -17.15
CA PHE A 40 1.39 4.35 -17.35
C PHE A 40 1.71 4.17 -18.84
N LEU A 41 0.81 3.54 -19.59
CA LEU A 41 0.97 3.36 -21.03
C LEU A 41 1.02 4.70 -21.78
N ALA A 42 0.25 5.71 -21.34
CA ALA A 42 0.31 7.04 -21.93
C ALA A 42 1.68 7.71 -21.72
N VAL A 43 2.27 7.57 -20.54
CA VAL A 43 3.63 8.08 -20.24
C VAL A 43 4.67 7.39 -21.11
N LEU A 44 4.61 6.06 -21.23
CA LEU A 44 5.53 5.29 -22.08
C LEU A 44 5.38 5.66 -23.56
N GLN A 45 4.14 5.81 -24.04
CA GLN A 45 3.86 6.24 -25.40
C GLN A 45 4.42 7.64 -25.67
N GLY A 46 4.24 8.59 -24.75
CA GLY A 46 4.81 9.94 -24.87
C GLY A 46 6.34 9.94 -24.96
N LYS A 47 7.03 9.08 -24.20
CA LYS A 47 8.49 8.93 -24.31
C LYS A 47 8.91 8.35 -25.67
N LEU A 48 8.15 7.40 -26.23
CA LEU A 48 8.40 6.88 -27.57
C LEU A 48 8.15 7.93 -28.67
N ASP A 49 7.12 8.77 -28.51
CA ASP A 49 6.79 9.85 -29.44
C ASP A 49 7.85 10.96 -29.42
N ASN A 50 8.47 11.20 -28.26
CA ASN A 50 9.66 12.04 -28.11
C ASN A 50 10.97 11.37 -28.58
N LEU A 51 10.87 10.22 -29.25
CA LEU A 51 11.99 9.45 -29.77
C LEU A 51 12.99 9.04 -28.68
N GLN A 52 12.53 8.85 -27.45
CA GLN A 52 13.34 8.47 -26.30
C GLN A 52 13.26 6.95 -26.05
N CYS A 53 14.41 6.32 -25.79
CA CYS A 53 14.46 4.91 -25.41
C CYS A 53 14.02 4.72 -23.95
N LEU A 54 13.06 3.82 -23.73
CA LEU A 54 12.49 3.55 -22.41
C LEU A 54 13.48 2.92 -21.41
N TYR A 55 14.56 2.30 -21.90
CA TYR A 55 15.58 1.63 -21.06
C TYR A 55 16.80 2.50 -20.78
N CYS A 56 17.41 3.08 -21.82
CA CYS A 56 18.65 3.85 -21.69
C CYS A 56 18.45 5.36 -21.75
N GLU A 57 17.21 5.81 -21.92
CA GLU A 57 16.79 7.22 -21.90
C GLU A 57 17.43 8.13 -22.96
N LYS A 58 18.18 7.55 -23.90
CA LYS A 58 18.76 8.28 -25.03
C LYS A 58 17.67 8.70 -26.02
N VAL A 59 17.80 9.91 -26.55
CA VAL A 59 16.93 10.46 -27.59
C VAL A 59 17.54 10.18 -28.96
N PHE A 60 16.68 9.83 -29.92
CA PHE A 60 17.04 9.48 -31.28
C PHE A 60 16.47 10.47 -32.27
N ARG A 61 17.05 10.51 -33.47
CA ARG A 61 16.64 11.45 -34.52
C ARG A 61 15.38 11.01 -35.27
N ASP A 62 15.06 9.71 -35.26
CA ASP A 62 13.93 9.15 -36.00
C ASP A 62 13.38 7.86 -35.36
N LYS A 63 12.10 7.56 -35.60
CA LYS A 63 11.40 6.40 -35.01
C LYS A 63 12.02 5.06 -35.45
N ASN A 64 12.57 5.00 -36.66
CA ASN A 64 13.19 3.78 -37.17
C ASN A 64 14.52 3.51 -36.45
N THR A 65 15.36 4.52 -36.24
CA THR A 65 16.61 4.37 -35.48
C THR A 65 16.36 4.02 -34.01
N LEU A 66 15.30 4.56 -33.38
CA LEU A 66 14.89 4.16 -32.03
C LEU A 66 14.46 2.68 -31.97
N LYS A 67 13.57 2.24 -32.87
CA LYS A 67 13.11 0.85 -32.94
C LYS A 67 14.27 -0.12 -33.19
N ASP A 68 15.17 0.23 -34.11
CA ASP A 68 16.38 -0.54 -34.40
C ASP A 68 17.32 -0.60 -33.21
N HIS A 69 17.49 0.51 -32.50
CA HIS A 69 18.30 0.58 -31.28
C HIS A 69 17.74 -0.35 -30.20
N MET A 70 16.43 -0.27 -29.92
CA MET A 70 15.79 -1.10 -28.90
C MET A 70 15.87 -2.60 -29.25
N ARG A 71 15.73 -2.95 -30.53
CA ARG A 71 15.86 -4.32 -31.03
C ARG A 71 17.30 -4.83 -30.95
N LYS A 72 18.28 -4.09 -31.49
CA LYS A 72 19.70 -4.51 -31.56
C LYS A 72 20.35 -4.60 -30.18
N LYS A 73 20.03 -3.66 -29.28
CA LYS A 73 20.55 -3.64 -27.91
C LYS A 73 19.72 -4.43 -26.91
N GLN A 74 18.62 -5.06 -27.36
CA GLN A 74 17.70 -5.81 -26.50
C GLN A 74 17.17 -5.00 -25.31
N HIS A 75 16.87 -3.71 -25.52
CA HIS A 75 16.22 -2.86 -24.54
C HIS A 75 14.72 -3.20 -24.45
N ARG A 76 14.45 -4.35 -23.86
CA ARG A 76 13.16 -5.01 -23.73
C ARG A 76 12.40 -4.64 -22.45
N ARG A 77 13.02 -3.82 -21.60
CA ARG A 77 12.50 -3.39 -20.30
C ARG A 77 12.54 -1.88 -20.23
N ILE A 78 11.85 -1.32 -19.25
CA ILE A 78 12.00 0.10 -18.89
C ILE A 78 13.24 0.29 -18.01
N ASN A 79 13.71 1.53 -17.90
CA ASN A 79 14.82 1.86 -17.01
C ASN A 79 14.40 1.63 -15.56
N ALA A 80 15.04 0.65 -14.93
CA ALA A 80 14.77 0.26 -13.57
C ALA A 80 15.07 1.36 -12.54
N LYS A 81 16.04 2.23 -12.86
CA LYS A 81 16.54 3.29 -11.98
C LYS A 81 15.70 4.57 -12.04
N ASN A 82 14.73 4.65 -12.96
CA ASN A 82 13.94 5.85 -13.12
C ASN A 82 12.75 5.84 -12.16
N LYS A 83 12.87 6.62 -11.08
CA LYS A 83 11.86 6.76 -10.03
C LYS A 83 10.52 7.33 -10.49
N GLU A 84 10.45 7.94 -11.68
CA GLU A 84 9.17 8.39 -12.25
C GLU A 84 8.19 7.24 -12.48
N TYR A 85 8.70 6.01 -12.67
CA TYR A 85 7.87 4.83 -12.88
C TYR A 85 7.41 4.17 -11.58
N ASP A 86 8.03 4.51 -10.44
CA ASP A 86 7.77 3.85 -9.16
C ASP A 86 6.28 3.94 -8.77
N LYS A 87 5.64 5.08 -9.07
CA LYS A 87 4.20 5.30 -8.82
C LYS A 87 3.26 4.34 -9.57
N PHE A 88 3.75 3.60 -10.57
CA PHE A 88 2.93 2.67 -11.34
C PHE A 88 3.05 1.23 -10.87
N TYR A 89 3.89 0.93 -9.88
CA TYR A 89 4.06 -0.43 -9.37
C TYR A 89 3.48 -0.58 -7.97
N ILE A 90 2.56 -1.55 -7.80
CA ILE A 90 1.87 -1.81 -6.52
C ILE A 90 2.86 -2.05 -5.38
N ILE A 91 3.97 -2.73 -5.68
CA ILE A 91 5.00 -3.09 -4.69
C ILE A 91 5.58 -1.88 -3.93
N ASN A 92 5.67 -0.72 -4.58
CA ASN A 92 6.14 0.52 -3.96
C ASN A 92 5.10 1.15 -3.00
N TYR A 93 3.89 0.58 -2.94
CA TYR A 93 2.84 0.93 -2.00
C TYR A 93 2.66 -0.13 -0.90
N LEU A 94 3.29 -1.31 -1.04
CA LEU A 94 3.14 -2.43 -0.10
C LEU A 94 4.18 -2.40 1.03
N GLU A 95 5.45 -2.04 0.75
CA GLU A 95 6.52 -2.07 1.75
C GLU A 95 7.22 -0.71 1.91
N PHE A 96 7.24 -0.20 3.15
CA PHE A 96 7.87 1.08 3.46
C PHE A 96 9.39 0.92 3.56
N GLY A 97 10.12 1.63 2.70
CA GLY A 97 11.58 1.69 2.73
C GLY A 97 12.31 0.63 1.88
N LYS A 98 11.58 -0.22 1.15
CA LYS A 98 12.15 -1.08 0.12
C LYS A 98 11.74 -0.64 -1.28
N SER A 99 12.68 -0.66 -2.20
CA SER A 99 12.42 -0.49 -3.64
C SER A 99 11.91 -1.80 -4.25
N TRP A 100 11.19 -1.72 -5.37
CA TRP A 100 10.81 -2.92 -6.13
C TRP A 100 12.01 -3.80 -6.55
N GLU A 101 13.21 -3.23 -6.67
CA GLU A 101 14.45 -3.98 -6.94
C GLU A 101 14.85 -4.86 -5.74
N GLU A 102 14.65 -4.37 -4.51
CA GLU A 102 14.94 -5.10 -3.27
C GLU A 102 13.92 -6.20 -3.04
N VAL A 103 12.63 -5.92 -3.26
CA VAL A 103 11.57 -6.93 -3.13
C VAL A 103 11.63 -7.98 -4.25
N GLN A 104 12.08 -7.64 -5.46
CA GLN A 104 12.30 -8.65 -6.52
C GLN A 104 13.54 -9.53 -6.26
N SER A 105 14.51 -9.03 -5.48
CA SER A 105 15.69 -9.81 -5.09
C SER A 105 15.42 -10.80 -3.96
N GLU A 106 14.30 -10.60 -3.24
CA GLU A 106 13.70 -11.59 -2.35
C GLU A 106 13.04 -12.65 -3.25
N ASP A 107 13.78 -13.72 -3.55
CA ASP A 107 13.44 -14.73 -4.55
C ASP A 107 12.28 -15.63 -4.07
N ASP A 108 11.05 -15.33 -4.48
CA ASP A 108 9.84 -16.15 -4.22
C ASP A 108 9.87 -17.58 -4.82
N ARG A 109 10.98 -17.99 -5.44
CA ARG A 109 11.11 -19.31 -6.09
C ARG A 109 11.27 -20.48 -5.14
N GLU A 110 11.48 -20.26 -3.84
CA GLU A 110 11.45 -21.34 -2.84
C GLU A 110 10.03 -21.76 -2.41
N LEU A 111 8.98 -21.01 -2.78
CA LEU A 111 7.61 -21.29 -2.31
C LEU A 111 6.82 -22.32 -3.14
N LEU A 112 7.35 -22.81 -4.26
CA LEU A 112 6.59 -23.70 -5.15
C LEU A 112 6.80 -25.21 -4.96
N ASP A 113 7.78 -25.66 -4.16
CA ASP A 113 8.16 -27.08 -4.10
C ASP A 113 7.72 -27.84 -2.83
N ASN A 114 7.05 -27.21 -1.86
CA ASN A 114 6.55 -27.91 -0.67
C ASN A 114 5.02 -27.83 -0.53
N LEU A 115 4.33 -28.68 -1.29
CA LEU A 115 2.91 -29.02 -1.10
C LEU A 115 2.74 -30.23 -0.15
N GLU A 116 3.50 -30.27 0.93
CA GLU A 116 3.14 -31.06 2.11
C GLU A 116 3.06 -30.09 3.29
N GLU A 117 1.81 -29.84 3.72
CA GLU A 117 1.43 -28.96 4.81
C GLU A 117 2.11 -29.37 6.13
N ASP A 118 3.22 -28.72 6.45
CA ASP A 118 3.67 -28.57 7.82
C ASP A 118 3.41 -27.12 8.27
N TRP A 119 2.26 -26.90 8.90
CA TRP A 119 1.92 -25.61 9.53
C TRP A 119 2.82 -25.27 10.73
N SER A 120 3.86 -26.07 11.01
CA SER A 120 4.88 -25.83 12.05
C SER A 120 5.98 -24.86 11.61
N ASP A 121 6.18 -24.69 10.30
CA ASP A 121 7.35 -23.97 9.74
C ASP A 121 7.03 -22.53 9.35
N TRP A 122 5.99 -21.94 9.94
CA TRP A 122 5.80 -20.49 9.93
C TRP A 122 6.96 -19.86 10.72
N GLU A 123 8.07 -19.61 10.04
CA GLU A 123 9.11 -18.73 10.56
C GLU A 123 8.48 -17.35 10.77
N GLU A 124 8.31 -16.95 12.04
CA GLU A 124 8.10 -15.56 12.42
C GLU A 124 9.33 -14.77 11.94
N HIS A 125 9.29 -14.35 10.68
CA HIS A 125 10.25 -13.40 10.15
C HIS A 125 10.21 -12.18 11.08
N PRO A 126 11.34 -11.72 11.65
CA PRO A 126 11.33 -10.65 12.62
C PRO A 126 10.73 -9.40 11.97
N VAL A 127 9.46 -9.15 12.30
CA VAL A 127 8.69 -8.07 11.72
C VAL A 127 9.19 -6.79 12.36
N CYS A 128 9.95 -6.00 11.61
CA CYS A 128 10.46 -4.73 12.10
C CYS A 128 9.33 -3.70 12.12
N ALA A 129 9.21 -2.95 13.22
CA ALA A 129 8.32 -1.80 13.33
C ALA A 129 9.05 -0.50 12.97
N VAL A 130 8.39 0.36 12.20
CA VAL A 130 8.93 1.64 11.73
C VAL A 130 8.52 2.78 12.68
N CYS A 131 9.44 3.72 12.90
CA CYS A 131 9.19 4.92 13.70
C CYS A 131 8.03 5.76 13.11
N LEU A 132 7.28 6.46 13.98
CA LEU A 132 6.19 7.34 13.55
C LEU A 132 6.67 8.59 12.80
N PHE A 133 7.93 8.98 13.00
CA PHE A 133 8.46 10.28 12.58
C PHE A 133 9.62 10.16 11.58
N CYS A 134 10.27 9.01 11.46
CA CYS A 134 11.40 8.81 10.55
C CYS A 134 11.45 7.38 9.99
N GLU A 135 12.45 7.10 9.16
CA GLU A 135 12.62 5.82 8.44
C GLU A 135 13.34 4.75 9.30
N GLN A 136 13.64 5.03 10.56
CA GLN A 136 14.30 4.08 11.45
C GLN A 136 13.36 2.92 11.80
N GLN A 137 13.88 1.70 11.66
CA GLN A 137 13.19 0.46 12.00
C GLN A 137 13.77 -0.16 13.28
N SER A 138 12.96 -0.95 13.98
CA SER A 138 13.38 -1.72 15.14
C SER A 138 12.68 -3.07 15.18
N ASP A 139 13.43 -4.09 15.58
CA ASP A 139 12.98 -5.48 15.75
C ASP A 139 12.13 -5.71 17.01
N THR A 140 12.15 -4.75 17.94
CA THR A 140 11.46 -4.82 19.22
C THR A 140 10.78 -3.50 19.53
N THR A 141 9.58 -3.59 20.11
CA THR A 141 8.75 -2.44 20.47
C THR A 141 9.44 -1.53 21.49
N GLU A 142 10.19 -2.10 22.44
CA GLU A 142 10.92 -1.36 23.45
C GLU A 142 12.03 -0.50 22.83
N ARG A 143 12.79 -1.04 21.87
CA ARG A 143 13.82 -0.28 21.15
C ARG A 143 13.19 0.84 20.32
N LEU A 144 12.04 0.57 19.70
CA LEU A 144 11.32 1.58 18.94
C LEU A 144 10.84 2.73 19.84
N TYR A 145 10.24 2.44 20.99
CA TYR A 145 9.82 3.45 21.95
C TYR A 145 11.01 4.26 22.49
N LEU A 146 12.13 3.61 22.77
CA LEU A 146 13.36 4.31 23.16
C LEU A 146 13.88 5.23 22.06
N HIS A 147 13.81 4.81 20.80
CA HIS A 147 14.17 5.64 19.65
C HIS A 147 13.24 6.85 19.53
N MET A 148 11.92 6.64 19.55
CA MET A 148 10.93 7.74 19.50
C MET A 148 11.16 8.75 20.63
N GLN A 149 11.48 8.26 21.83
CA GLN A 149 11.80 9.10 22.97
C GLN A 149 13.10 9.89 22.80
N LYS A 150 14.20 9.23 22.41
CA LYS A 150 15.53 9.85 22.36
C LYS A 150 15.70 10.77 21.17
N SER A 151 15.23 10.36 20.00
CA SER A 151 15.41 11.09 18.75
C SER A 151 14.36 12.19 18.57
N HIS A 152 13.11 11.94 18.98
CA HIS A 152 11.99 12.84 18.69
C HIS A 152 11.31 13.41 19.95
N GLY A 153 11.72 12.99 21.15
CA GLY A 153 11.07 13.43 22.40
C GLY A 153 9.64 12.89 22.56
N PHE A 154 9.26 11.87 21.79
CA PHE A 154 7.92 11.27 21.84
C PHE A 154 7.88 10.10 22.80
N HIS A 155 7.11 10.24 23.89
CA HIS A 155 6.99 9.21 24.92
C HIS A 155 5.66 8.47 24.85
N PHE A 156 5.54 7.50 23.93
CA PHE A 156 4.30 6.76 23.73
C PHE A 156 3.76 6.06 24.99
N PRO A 157 4.57 5.33 25.80
CA PRO A 157 4.07 4.70 27.01
C PRO A 157 3.53 5.70 28.06
N LYS A 158 4.15 6.89 28.13
CA LYS A 158 3.71 7.97 29.02
C LYS A 158 2.35 8.51 28.58
N ILE A 159 2.18 8.78 27.30
CA ILE A 159 0.92 9.22 26.69
C ILE A 159 -0.18 8.19 26.95
N LYS A 160 0.11 6.91 26.74
CA LYS A 160 -0.84 5.81 27.00
C LYS A 160 -1.37 5.87 28.44
N SER A 161 -0.48 5.99 29.42
CA SER A 161 -0.84 6.02 30.84
C SER A 161 -1.52 7.34 31.27
N GLU A 162 -1.06 8.49 30.78
CA GLU A 162 -1.63 9.81 31.14
C GLU A 162 -3.04 10.01 30.58
N HIS A 163 -3.32 9.49 29.39
CA HIS A 163 -4.61 9.61 28.74
C HIS A 163 -5.52 8.38 28.92
N GLY A 164 -5.05 7.32 29.57
CA GLY A 164 -5.81 6.08 29.79
C GLY A 164 -6.29 5.45 28.48
N LEU A 165 -5.40 5.33 27.49
CA LEU A 165 -5.77 4.88 26.15
C LEU A 165 -6.02 3.37 26.11
N ASN A 166 -7.24 2.96 25.72
CA ASN A 166 -7.52 1.56 25.40
C ASN A 166 -6.83 1.15 24.08
N PHE A 167 -6.79 -0.15 23.78
CA PHE A 167 -6.16 -0.66 22.55
C PHE A 167 -6.63 0.06 21.27
N TYR A 168 -7.94 0.22 21.08
CA TYR A 168 -8.49 0.86 19.88
C TYR A 168 -8.11 2.34 19.76
N GLN A 169 -8.02 3.04 20.87
CA GLN A 169 -7.61 4.43 20.91
C GLN A 169 -6.11 4.59 20.65
N GLN A 170 -5.30 3.63 21.10
CA GLN A 170 -3.90 3.54 20.71
C GLN A 170 -3.78 3.36 19.18
N VAL A 171 -4.55 2.46 18.58
CA VAL A 171 -4.60 2.24 17.11
C VAL A 171 -4.98 3.53 16.38
N LYS A 172 -6.08 4.18 16.79
CA LYS A 172 -6.53 5.45 16.19
C LYS A 172 -5.47 6.54 16.29
N LEU A 173 -4.82 6.68 17.44
CA LEU A 173 -3.79 7.68 17.66
C LEU A 173 -2.57 7.44 16.75
N VAL A 174 -2.09 6.20 16.66
CA VAL A 174 -0.98 5.82 15.78
C VAL A 174 -1.33 6.12 14.32
N ASN A 175 -2.53 5.71 13.88
CA ASN A 175 -2.99 5.96 12.52
C ASN A 175 -3.17 7.45 12.22
N PHE A 176 -3.69 8.23 13.17
CA PHE A 176 -3.78 9.68 13.06
C PHE A 176 -2.41 10.32 12.86
N ILE A 177 -1.43 10.03 13.73
CA ILE A 177 -0.09 10.58 13.62
C ILE A 177 0.51 10.20 12.26
N ARG A 178 0.44 8.92 11.87
CA ARG A 178 0.94 8.45 10.58
C ARG A 178 0.31 9.17 9.41
N ARG A 179 -1.00 9.45 9.46
CA ARG A 179 -1.72 10.18 8.40
C ARG A 179 -1.30 11.64 8.31
N GLU A 180 -1.08 12.31 9.43
CA GLU A 180 -0.62 13.69 9.44
C GLU A 180 0.81 13.81 8.90
N ILE A 181 1.71 12.90 9.32
CA ILE A 181 3.07 12.82 8.78
C ILE A 181 3.06 12.47 7.29
N HIS A 182 2.18 11.55 6.84
CA HIS A 182 2.01 11.21 5.43
C HIS A 182 1.63 12.43 4.57
N HIS A 183 0.74 13.26 5.08
CA HIS A 183 0.32 14.49 4.41
C HIS A 183 1.28 15.68 4.58
N CYS A 184 2.48 15.45 5.15
CA CYS A 184 3.43 16.49 5.51
C CYS A 184 2.76 17.64 6.29
N ARG A 185 1.87 17.32 7.24
CA ARG A 185 1.11 18.29 8.04
C ARG A 185 1.40 18.11 9.52
N CYS A 186 1.64 19.21 10.23
CA CYS A 186 1.80 19.16 11.68
C CYS A 186 0.45 18.90 12.35
N TYR A 187 0.36 17.85 13.17
CA TYR A 187 -0.90 17.51 13.82
C TYR A 187 -1.35 18.54 14.87
N ASN A 188 -0.46 19.42 15.34
CA ASN A 188 -0.76 20.40 16.39
C ASN A 188 -1.15 21.77 15.82
N CYS A 189 -0.32 22.37 14.96
CA CYS A 189 -0.59 23.68 14.36
C CYS A 189 -1.26 23.62 12.97
N GLN A 190 -1.38 22.43 12.38
CA GLN A 190 -1.97 22.20 11.04
C GLN A 190 -1.21 22.86 9.88
N GLU A 191 0.01 23.36 10.11
CA GLU A 191 0.89 23.84 9.04
C GLU A 191 1.34 22.69 8.12
N LYS A 192 1.41 22.98 6.81
CA LYS A 192 1.82 22.03 5.78
C LYS A 192 3.23 22.33 5.30
N PHE A 193 3.98 21.28 5.02
CA PHE A 193 5.38 21.33 4.59
C PHE A 193 5.55 20.61 3.26
N GLU A 194 6.57 21.01 2.50
CA GLU A 194 6.87 20.40 1.19
C GLU A 194 7.54 19.02 1.32
N SER A 195 8.15 18.73 2.47
CA SER A 195 8.84 17.45 2.73
C SER A 195 8.64 16.99 4.18
N LYS A 196 8.75 15.66 4.39
CA LYS A 196 8.72 15.06 5.73
C LYS A 196 9.84 15.61 6.62
N GLY A 197 11.05 15.76 6.09
CA GLY A 197 12.17 16.35 6.84
C GLY A 197 11.88 17.77 7.34
N GLY A 198 11.26 18.62 6.51
CA GLY A 198 10.83 19.97 6.92
C GLY A 198 9.78 19.95 8.03
N LEU A 199 8.82 19.01 7.95
CA LEU A 199 7.82 18.81 9.00
C LEU A 199 8.48 18.38 10.32
N ILE A 200 9.35 17.37 10.29
CA ILE A 200 9.99 16.85 11.51
C ILE A 200 10.84 17.93 12.17
N ASN A 201 11.64 18.69 11.41
CA ASN A 201 12.41 19.82 11.94
C ASN A 201 11.51 20.85 12.63
N HIS A 202 10.40 21.24 11.99
CA HIS A 202 9.42 22.14 12.61
C HIS A 202 8.89 21.57 13.92
N MET A 203 8.52 20.29 13.95
CA MET A 203 7.94 19.68 15.14
C MET A 203 8.95 19.52 16.28
N GLU A 204 10.24 19.33 15.98
CA GLU A 204 11.33 19.30 16.95
C GLU A 204 11.63 20.69 17.52
N GLU A 205 11.70 21.74 16.67
CA GLU A 205 11.93 23.12 17.09
C GLU A 205 10.80 23.69 17.95
N THR A 206 9.55 23.46 17.54
CA THR A 206 8.34 23.92 18.24
C THR A 206 7.93 22.99 19.39
N LYS A 207 8.58 21.82 19.51
CA LYS A 207 8.23 20.74 20.43
C LYS A 207 6.79 20.22 20.26
N HIS A 208 6.19 20.42 19.09
CA HIS A 208 4.86 19.89 18.77
C HIS A 208 4.80 18.35 18.81
N ILE A 209 5.95 17.65 18.74
CA ILE A 209 5.99 16.19 18.90
C ILE A 209 5.48 15.72 20.28
N ALA A 210 5.71 16.51 21.33
CA ALA A 210 5.37 16.10 22.69
C ALA A 210 3.91 16.38 23.08
N PHE A 211 3.16 17.17 22.30
CA PHE A 211 1.84 17.67 22.65
C PHE A 211 0.77 17.17 21.70
N LEU A 212 -0.10 16.30 22.18
CA LEU A 212 -1.21 15.80 21.38
C LEU A 212 -2.35 16.83 21.29
N PRO A 213 -3.01 16.94 20.12
CA PRO A 213 -4.23 17.72 20.00
C PRO A 213 -5.38 17.07 20.80
N ALA A 214 -6.47 17.81 20.97
CA ALA A 214 -7.66 17.33 21.68
C ALA A 214 -8.13 15.97 21.16
N ARG A 215 -8.61 15.10 22.07
CA ARG A 215 -9.07 13.73 21.77
C ARG A 215 -10.04 13.67 20.60
N SER A 216 -10.97 14.62 20.52
CA SER A 216 -11.94 14.75 19.42
C SER A 216 -11.31 14.87 18.03
N THR A 217 -10.06 15.30 17.91
CA THR A 217 -9.36 15.46 16.62
C THR A 217 -8.92 14.12 16.04
N TRP A 218 -8.51 13.18 16.90
CA TRP A 218 -7.90 11.92 16.48
C TRP A 218 -8.71 10.67 16.86
N ASP A 219 -9.62 10.74 17.83
CA ASP A 219 -10.50 9.64 18.22
C ASP A 219 -11.74 9.57 17.29
N GLN A 220 -11.48 9.47 15.99
CA GLN A 220 -12.49 9.44 14.94
C GLN A 220 -12.54 8.05 14.27
N PRO A 221 -13.71 7.56 13.84
CA PRO A 221 -13.85 6.24 13.22
C PRO A 221 -12.96 6.03 11.98
N GLN A 222 -12.67 7.10 11.24
CA GLN A 222 -11.79 7.06 10.07
C GLN A 222 -10.37 6.56 10.37
N TYR A 223 -9.91 6.57 11.62
CA TYR A 223 -8.58 6.10 12.03
C TYR A 223 -8.58 4.65 12.53
N TYR A 224 -9.71 3.94 12.44
CA TYR A 224 -9.71 2.47 12.58
C TYR A 224 -8.97 1.79 11.43
N PHE A 225 -9.01 2.40 10.25
CA PHE A 225 -8.31 1.90 9.09
C PHE A 225 -6.83 2.29 9.18
N PRO A 226 -5.90 1.32 9.08
CA PRO A 226 -4.48 1.61 9.03
C PRO A 226 -4.17 2.62 7.93
N THR A 227 -3.36 3.62 8.25
CA THR A 227 -2.86 4.56 7.23
C THR A 227 -1.96 3.85 6.22
N TYR A 228 -1.27 2.80 6.65
CA TYR A 228 -0.42 1.94 5.83
C TYR A 228 -0.82 0.48 6.03
N GLU A 229 -0.73 -0.31 4.98
CA GLU A 229 -0.91 -1.76 5.05
C GLU A 229 0.26 -2.40 5.80
N ASN A 230 0.02 -3.55 6.46
CA ASN A 230 1.03 -4.32 7.20
C ASN A 230 1.79 -3.52 8.27
N ASP A 231 1.10 -2.63 8.99
CA ASP A 231 1.70 -1.86 10.07
C ASP A 231 2.01 -2.73 11.30
N THR A 232 3.26 -3.23 11.34
CA THR A 232 3.79 -4.02 12.45
C THR A 232 3.63 -3.37 13.81
N LEU A 233 3.69 -2.03 13.89
CA LEU A 233 3.54 -1.33 15.17
C LEU A 233 2.14 -1.55 15.76
N LEU A 234 1.10 -1.61 14.93
CA LEU A 234 -0.26 -1.86 15.39
C LEU A 234 -0.43 -3.26 15.97
N CYS A 235 0.34 -4.24 15.47
CA CYS A 235 0.34 -5.61 15.95
C CYS A 235 1.02 -5.79 17.30
N THR A 236 1.90 -4.86 17.70
CA THR A 236 2.64 -4.95 18.97
C THR A 236 2.11 -4.03 20.07
N LEU A 237 1.01 -3.32 19.83
CA LEU A 237 0.34 -2.50 20.83
C LEU A 237 -0.23 -3.39 21.95
N SER A 238 0.26 -3.21 23.17
CA SER A 238 -0.26 -3.96 24.31
C SER A 238 -1.60 -3.38 24.79
N ASP A 239 -2.56 -4.25 25.07
CA ASP A 239 -3.70 -3.87 25.90
C ASP A 239 -3.19 -3.66 27.33
N SER A 240 -3.43 -2.49 27.94
CA SER A 240 -3.23 -2.38 29.38
C SER A 240 -4.39 -3.09 30.05
N GLU A 241 -4.14 -4.23 30.70
CA GLU A 241 -5.15 -4.89 31.55
C GLU A 241 -5.65 -3.99 32.71
N ASP A 242 -4.96 -2.87 32.95
CA ASP A 242 -5.32 -1.84 33.93
C ASP A 242 -6.24 -0.73 33.38
N ALA A 243 -6.69 -0.81 32.13
CA ALA A 243 -7.75 0.09 31.65
C ALA A 243 -9.04 -0.30 32.38
N LYS A 244 -9.30 0.38 33.51
CA LYS A 244 -10.57 0.29 34.24
C LYS A 244 -11.70 0.31 33.23
N ALA A 245 -12.57 -0.69 33.31
CA ALA A 245 -13.85 -0.74 32.64
C ALA A 245 -14.75 0.38 33.18
N GLU A 246 -14.41 1.62 32.88
CA GLU A 246 -15.19 2.80 33.18
C GLU A 246 -15.67 3.41 31.85
N ASP A 247 -16.98 3.28 31.68
CA ASP A 247 -17.88 3.84 30.69
C ASP A 247 -17.89 3.22 29.28
N GLN A 248 -18.78 2.23 29.14
CA GLN A 248 -19.32 1.72 27.86
C GLN A 248 -20.24 2.77 27.20
N SER A 249 -19.83 4.04 27.13
CA SER A 249 -20.66 5.16 26.67
C SER A 249 -20.07 5.97 25.51
N GLU A 250 -18.90 5.60 24.97
CA GLU A 250 -18.54 6.06 23.62
C GLU A 250 -19.16 5.08 22.62
N GLU A 251 -20.38 5.40 22.18
CA GLU A 251 -21.10 4.75 21.07
C GLU A 251 -20.15 4.59 19.88
N VAL A 252 -19.55 3.41 19.72
CA VAL A 252 -19.10 2.97 18.40
C VAL A 252 -20.37 2.90 17.57
N PRO A 253 -20.56 3.76 16.54
CA PRO A 253 -21.76 3.69 15.73
C PRO A 253 -21.69 2.37 14.96
N VAL A 254 -22.37 1.35 15.47
CA VAL A 254 -22.54 0.09 14.76
C VAL A 254 -23.52 0.39 13.64
N VAL A 255 -22.97 0.73 12.48
CA VAL A 255 -23.75 0.82 11.24
C VAL A 255 -24.09 -0.61 10.85
N SER A 256 -25.23 -1.11 11.32
CA SER A 256 -25.77 -2.38 10.87
C SER A 256 -26.01 -2.32 9.36
N GLU A 257 -25.79 -3.43 8.65
CA GLU A 257 -26.20 -3.55 7.26
C GLU A 257 -27.68 -3.17 7.10
N ASP A 258 -28.03 -2.48 6.01
CA ASP A 258 -29.41 -2.09 5.75
C ASP A 258 -30.27 -3.33 5.43
N ILE A 259 -30.99 -3.80 6.45
CA ILE A 259 -31.86 -4.98 6.40
C ILE A 259 -33.14 -4.70 5.59
N SER A 260 -33.44 -3.44 5.23
CA SER A 260 -34.68 -3.06 4.54
C SER A 260 -34.88 -3.80 3.22
N SER A 261 -33.78 -4.18 2.57
CA SER A 261 -33.76 -4.77 1.23
C SER A 261 -33.58 -6.29 1.22
N LEU A 262 -33.62 -6.98 2.36
CA LEU A 262 -33.33 -8.42 2.44
C LEU A 262 -34.20 -9.27 1.50
N LYS A 263 -35.49 -8.92 1.35
CA LYS A 263 -36.39 -9.63 0.42
C LYS A 263 -35.98 -9.44 -1.04
N ALA A 264 -35.57 -8.24 -1.42
CA ALA A 264 -35.11 -7.93 -2.78
C ALA A 264 -33.79 -8.65 -3.08
N LEU A 265 -32.82 -8.59 -2.16
CA LEU A 265 -31.54 -9.32 -2.26
C LEU A 265 -31.75 -10.83 -2.34
N LYS A 266 -32.68 -11.39 -1.56
CA LYS A 266 -33.02 -12.81 -1.61
C LYS A 266 -33.68 -13.19 -2.94
N GLN A 267 -34.44 -12.29 -3.57
CA GLN A 267 -35.07 -12.54 -4.88
C GLN A 267 -34.07 -12.42 -6.03
N SER A 268 -33.18 -11.43 -6.00
CA SER A 268 -32.13 -11.23 -7.01
C SER A 268 -30.88 -12.08 -6.78
N SER A 269 -30.87 -12.91 -5.74
CA SER A 269 -29.72 -13.76 -5.41
C SER A 269 -29.39 -14.71 -6.56
N VAL A 270 -28.11 -14.75 -6.94
CA VAL A 270 -27.55 -15.69 -7.91
C VAL A 270 -27.86 -17.14 -7.52
N LEU A 271 -28.00 -17.42 -6.21
CA LEU A 271 -28.36 -18.73 -5.69
C LEU A 271 -29.70 -19.25 -6.26
N ASN A 272 -30.70 -18.37 -6.48
CA ASN A 272 -31.98 -18.76 -7.08
C ASN A 272 -31.83 -19.17 -8.55
N GLN A 273 -30.91 -18.53 -9.28
CA GLN A 273 -30.63 -18.85 -10.68
C GLN A 273 -29.92 -20.20 -10.80
N LEU A 274 -29.05 -20.53 -9.84
CA LEU A 274 -28.37 -21.81 -9.76
C LEU A 274 -29.35 -22.94 -9.41
N LEU A 275 -30.21 -22.75 -8.40
CA LEU A 275 -31.26 -23.71 -8.02
C LEU A 275 -32.26 -23.99 -9.15
N CYS A 276 -32.62 -22.98 -9.96
CA CYS A 276 -33.48 -23.19 -11.13
C CYS A 276 -32.79 -24.01 -12.24
N LYS A 277 -31.46 -23.90 -12.38
CA LYS A 277 -30.70 -24.72 -13.34
C LYS A 277 -30.62 -26.18 -12.90
N GLU A 278 -30.45 -26.44 -11.60
CA GLU A 278 -30.43 -27.80 -11.06
C GLU A 278 -31.79 -28.50 -11.22
N LYS A 279 -32.90 -27.81 -10.93
CA LYS A 279 -34.25 -28.37 -11.14
C LYS A 279 -34.54 -28.69 -12.60
N LYS A 280 -34.15 -27.82 -13.54
CA LYS A 280 -34.29 -28.07 -14.98
C LYS A 280 -33.43 -29.24 -15.50
N ASN A 281 -32.33 -29.54 -14.81
CA ASN A 281 -31.50 -30.70 -15.15
C ASN A 281 -32.07 -32.01 -14.56
N GLN A 282 -32.82 -31.95 -13.46
CA GLN A 282 -33.50 -33.12 -12.87
C GLN A 282 -34.80 -33.50 -13.59
N GLU A 283 -35.52 -32.55 -14.21
CA GLU A 283 -36.74 -32.83 -15.00
C GLU A 283 -36.46 -33.40 -16.40
N LYS A 284 -35.18 -33.57 -16.78
CA LYS A 284 -34.75 -34.12 -18.08
C LYS A 284 -34.29 -35.58 -18.02
N PHE A 285 -34.53 -36.28 -16.91
CA PHE A 285 -34.32 -37.72 -16.76
C PHE A 285 -35.63 -38.46 -16.50
#